data_AF-A0A5S3YZ08-F1
#
_entry.id   AF-A0A5S3YZ08-F1
#
_cell.length_a   1.000
_cell.length_b   1.000
_cell.length_c   1.000
_cell.angle_alpha   90.00
_cell.angle_beta   90.00
_cell.angle_gamma   90.00
#
_symmetry.space_group_name_H-M   'P 1'
#
loop_
_entity.id
_entity.type
_entity.pdbx_description
1 polymer ?
#
loop_
_entity_poly.entity_id
_entity_poly.type
_entity_poly.pdbx_seq_one_letter_code
_entity_poly.pdbx_strand_id
1 'polypeptide(L)'
;MFVKHNGVLVATIGSLMSFDEVTAFLKSNEIDIPASELELEYSHSETLELRQKAYKDESDPLHMEWQYDQTELSKQAWLSKVEEIKARYPFPA
;
A
#
# COMPACT_ATOMS: atom_id res chain seq x y z
N MET A 1 -9.03 -7.31 -3.53
CA MET A 1 -7.58 -7.58 -3.58
C MET A 1 -7.32 -9.05 -3.93
N PHE A 2 -6.23 -9.31 -4.63
CA PHE A 2 -5.76 -10.65 -4.98
C PHE A 2 -4.52 -10.98 -4.14
N VAL A 3 -4.45 -12.22 -3.68
CA VAL A 3 -3.31 -12.76 -2.95
C VAL A 3 -2.66 -13.81 -3.82
N LYS A 4 -1.38 -13.65 -4.10
CA LYS A 4 -0.58 -14.54 -4.94
C LYS A 4 0.59 -15.13 -4.16
N HIS A 5 1.09 -16.26 -4.64
CA HIS A 5 2.32 -16.90 -4.19
C HIS A 5 3.08 -17.40 -5.41
N ASN A 6 4.32 -16.94 -5.59
CA ASN A 6 5.12 -17.24 -6.78
C ASN A 6 4.36 -16.93 -8.10
N GLY A 7 3.63 -15.82 -8.13
CA GLY A 7 2.79 -15.41 -9.26
C GLY A 7 1.47 -16.19 -9.46
N VAL A 8 1.19 -17.23 -8.66
CA VAL A 8 -0.06 -18.02 -8.73
C VAL A 8 -1.12 -17.41 -7.82
N LEU A 9 -2.34 -17.24 -8.32
CA LEU A 9 -3.47 -16.75 -7.52
C LEU A 9 -3.85 -17.79 -6.45
N VAL A 10 -3.76 -17.39 -5.18
CA VAL A 10 -4.08 -18.21 -4.01
C VAL A 10 -5.47 -17.86 -3.47
N ALA A 11 -5.80 -16.57 -3.39
CA ALA A 11 -7.08 -16.11 -2.88
C ALA A 11 -7.53 -14.80 -3.53
N THR A 12 -8.85 -14.62 -3.62
CA THR A 12 -9.49 -13.35 -3.97
C THR A 12 -10.28 -12.88 -2.77
N ILE A 13 -9.94 -11.69 -2.26
CA ILE A 13 -10.59 -11.08 -1.10
C ILE A 13 -11.37 -9.87 -1.58
N GLY A 14 -12.67 -9.84 -1.31
CA GLY A 14 -13.60 -8.80 -1.79
C GLY A 14 -13.51 -7.46 -1.07
N SER A 15 -12.63 -7.33 -0.08
CA SER A 15 -12.44 -6.12 0.72
C SER A 15 -10.96 -5.90 0.99
N LEU A 16 -10.59 -4.65 1.24
CA LEU A 16 -9.24 -4.31 1.68
C LEU A 16 -9.01 -4.85 3.10
N MET A 17 -7.98 -5.67 3.26
CA MET A 17 -7.54 -6.22 4.53
C MET A 17 -6.09 -5.81 4.79
N SER A 18 -5.74 -5.63 6.06
CA SER A 18 -4.35 -5.52 6.49
C SER A 18 -3.60 -6.84 6.26
N PHE A 19 -2.27 -6.77 6.26
CA PHE A 19 -1.43 -7.94 6.05
C PHE A 19 -1.66 -9.05 7.10
N ASP A 20 -1.88 -8.67 8.36
CA ASP A 20 -2.18 -9.60 9.44
C ASP A 20 -3.55 -10.26 9.24
N GLU A 21 -4.55 -9.51 8.79
CA GLU A 21 -5.88 -10.03 8.47
C GLU A 21 -5.85 -10.99 7.27
N VAL A 22 -5.06 -10.68 6.23
CA VAL A 22 -4.86 -11.59 5.09
C VAL A 22 -4.22 -12.90 5.57
N THR A 23 -3.20 -12.82 6.40
CA THR A 23 -2.50 -14.02 6.93
C THR A 23 -3.46 -14.87 7.78
N ALA A 24 -4.27 -14.24 8.62
CA ALA A 24 -5.30 -14.92 9.39
C ALA A 24 -6.39 -15.55 8.51
N PHE A 25 -6.79 -14.85 7.44
CA PHE A 25 -7.74 -15.35 6.45
C PHE A 25 -7.22 -16.58 5.70
N LEU A 26 -5.96 -16.58 5.26
CA LEU A 26 -5.39 -17.75 4.59
C LEU A 26 -5.32 -18.95 5.53
N LYS A 27 -4.84 -18.73 6.77
CA LYS A 27 -4.73 -19.79 7.77
C LYS A 27 -6.08 -20.40 8.14
N SER A 28 -7.15 -19.59 8.21
CA SER A 28 -8.51 -20.11 8.49
C SER A 28 -9.08 -20.92 7.34
N ASN A 29 -8.56 -20.74 6.12
CA ASN A 29 -8.89 -21.53 4.93
C ASN A 29 -7.89 -22.67 4.68
N GLU A 30 -7.11 -23.06 5.70
CA GLU A 30 -6.11 -24.14 5.63
C GLU A 30 -4.98 -23.90 4.60
N ILE A 31 -4.74 -22.64 4.25
CA ILE A 31 -3.64 -22.21 3.38
C ILE A 31 -2.49 -21.71 4.27
N ASP A 32 -1.44 -22.53 4.39
CA ASP A 32 -0.26 -22.23 5.21
C ASP A 32 0.92 -21.78 4.32
N ILE A 33 0.84 -20.53 3.85
CA ILE A 33 1.92 -19.89 3.09
C ILE A 33 2.60 -18.86 4.00
N PRO A 34 3.94 -18.87 4.11
CA PRO A 34 4.66 -17.87 4.86
C PRO A 34 4.34 -16.46 4.37
N ALA A 35 4.04 -15.55 5.30
CA ALA A 35 3.58 -14.21 4.94
C ALA A 35 4.60 -13.45 4.07
N SER A 36 5.91 -13.68 4.28
CA SER A 36 7.00 -13.11 3.47
C SER A 36 6.99 -13.52 1.99
N GLU A 37 6.25 -14.58 1.64
CA GLU A 37 6.15 -15.09 0.27
C GLU A 37 4.86 -14.65 -0.43
N LEU A 38 4.00 -13.91 0.26
CA LEU A 38 2.74 -13.42 -0.29
C LEU A 38 2.96 -12.17 -1.14
N GLU A 39 2.37 -12.19 -2.33
CA GLU A 39 2.27 -11.05 -3.24
C GLU A 39 0.83 -10.51 -3.17
N LEU A 40 0.68 -9.24 -2.79
CA LEU A 40 -0.63 -8.58 -2.72
C LEU A 40 -0.84 -7.67 -3.93
N GLU A 41 -1.91 -7.93 -4.68
CA GLU A 41 -2.32 -7.08 -5.79
C GLU A 41 -3.67 -6.42 -5.46
N TYR A 42 -3.71 -5.10 -5.57
CA TYR A 42 -4.89 -4.31 -5.30
C TYR A 42 -5.57 -3.92 -6.60
N SER A 43 -6.90 -3.87 -6.60
CA SER A 43 -7.64 -3.24 -7.69
C SER A 43 -7.33 -1.74 -7.74
N HIS A 44 -7.73 -1.09 -8.83
CA HIS A 44 -7.54 0.35 -8.99
C HIS A 44 -8.19 1.16 -7.85
N SER A 45 -9.44 0.82 -7.47
CA SER A 45 -10.16 1.50 -6.40
C SER A 45 -9.51 1.29 -5.03
N GLU A 46 -9.07 0.07 -4.73
CA GLU A 46 -8.35 -0.24 -3.48
C GLU A 46 -7.00 0.48 -3.42
N THR A 47 -6.28 0.53 -4.54
CA THR A 47 -5.01 1.27 -4.65
C THR A 47 -5.23 2.76 -4.39
N LEU A 48 -6.31 3.33 -4.94
CA LEU A 48 -6.67 4.73 -4.73
C LEU A 48 -6.95 5.00 -3.24
N GLU A 49 -7.72 4.13 -2.58
CA GLU A 49 -8.03 4.25 -1.15
C GLU A 49 -6.76 4.17 -0.28
N LEU A 50 -5.88 3.19 -0.55
CA LEU A 50 -4.59 3.04 0.13
C LEU A 50 -3.71 4.27 -0.03
N ARG A 51 -3.60 4.81 -1.25
CA ARG A 51 -2.84 6.03 -1.51
C ARG A 51 -3.43 7.23 -0.79
N GLN A 52 -4.75 7.42 -0.81
CA GLN A 52 -5.40 8.54 -0.12
C GLN A 52 -5.12 8.50 1.39
N LYS A 53 -5.22 7.32 2.00
CA LYS A 53 -4.87 7.14 3.41
C LYS A 53 -3.39 7.46 3.66
N ALA A 54 -2.48 6.91 2.87
CA ALA A 54 -1.05 7.14 3.03
C ALA A 54 -0.65 8.60 2.79
N TYR A 55 -1.27 9.30 1.85
CA TYR A 55 -1.02 10.73 1.65
C TYR A 55 -1.43 11.53 2.88
N LYS A 56 -2.64 11.30 3.39
CA LYS A 56 -3.14 11.97 4.59
C LYS A 56 -2.23 11.74 5.81
N ASP A 57 -1.78 10.51 6.00
CA ASP A 57 -1.04 10.10 7.19
C ASP A 57 0.47 10.43 7.09
N GLU A 58 1.07 10.38 5.89
CA GLU A 58 2.54 10.44 5.71
C GLU A 58 3.04 11.63 4.87
N SER A 59 2.30 12.06 3.84
CA SER A 59 2.78 13.06 2.86
C SER A 59 2.22 14.47 3.11
N ASP A 60 0.95 14.58 3.47
CA ASP A 60 0.26 15.85 3.66
C ASP A 60 0.90 16.70 4.78
N PRO A 61 1.35 16.13 5.92
CA PRO A 61 2.11 16.90 6.91
C PRO A 61 3.38 17.55 6.33
N LEU A 62 4.14 16.82 5.50
CA LEU A 62 5.36 17.33 4.86
C LEU A 62 5.05 18.43 3.85
N HIS A 63 3.94 18.30 3.12
CA HIS A 63 3.48 19.35 2.23
C HIS A 63 3.17 20.64 3.01
N MET A 64 2.50 20.54 4.17
CA MET A 64 2.21 21.69 5.02
C MET A 64 3.47 22.35 5.57
N GLU A 65 4.46 21.56 6.01
CA GLU A 65 5.78 22.07 6.41
C GLU A 65 6.46 22.83 5.26
N TRP A 66 6.48 22.25 4.05
CA TRP A 66 7.02 22.92 2.88
C TRP A 66 6.27 24.22 2.53
N GLN A 67 4.94 24.26 2.64
CA GLN A 67 4.18 25.48 2.38
C GLN A 67 4.56 26.64 3.31
N TYR A 68 4.97 26.34 4.55
CA TYR A 68 5.44 27.33 5.52
C TYR A 68 6.93 27.68 5.32
N ASP A 69 7.81 26.67 5.30
CA ASP A 69 9.26 26.87 5.27
C ASP A 69 9.79 27.31 3.91
N GLN A 70 9.15 26.84 2.83
CA GLN A 70 9.47 27.14 1.43
C GLN A 70 10.92 26.83 1.03
N THR A 71 11.57 25.87 1.71
CA THR A 71 12.93 25.42 1.37
C THR A 71 12.90 24.31 0.32
N GLU A 72 14.00 24.17 -0.43
CA GLU A 72 14.15 23.04 -1.35
C GLU A 72 14.21 21.70 -0.60
N LEU A 73 14.79 21.69 0.61
CA LEU A 73 14.89 20.48 1.41
C LEU A 73 13.51 19.95 1.83
N SER A 74 12.61 20.81 2.32
CA SER A 74 11.25 20.41 2.72
C SER A 74 10.41 19.99 1.51
N LYS A 75 10.61 20.64 0.35
CA LYS A 75 10.00 20.21 -0.92
C LYS A 75 10.43 18.80 -1.32
N GLN A 76 11.74 18.52 -1.27
CA GLN A 76 12.28 17.21 -1.63
C GLN A 76 11.78 16.13 -0.67
N ALA A 77 11.71 16.41 0.63
CA ALA A 77 11.15 15.47 1.61
C ALA A 77 9.70 15.08 1.28
N TRP A 78 8.85 16.06 0.93
CA TRP A 78 7.49 15.80 0.48
C TRP A 78 7.43 14.96 -0.80
N LEU A 79 8.15 15.37 -1.85
CA LEU A 79 8.14 14.68 -3.15
C LEU A 79 8.65 13.24 -3.02
N SER A 80 9.74 13.01 -2.29
CA SER A 80 10.26 11.67 -2.03
C SER A 80 9.23 10.79 -1.30
N LYS A 81 8.47 11.34 -0.35
CA LYS A 81 7.42 10.58 0.32
C LYS A 81 6.26 10.24 -0.62
N VAL A 82 5.87 11.16 -1.51
CA VAL A 82 4.87 10.89 -2.56
C VAL A 82 5.34 9.76 -3.48
N GLU A 83 6.61 9.76 -3.90
CA GLU A 83 7.17 8.71 -4.75
C GLU A 83 7.20 7.36 -4.03
N GLU A 84 7.60 7.32 -2.76
CA GLU A 84 7.59 6.12 -1.94
C GLU A 84 6.17 5.52 -1.82
N ILE A 85 5.15 6.35 -1.55
CA ILE A 85 3.75 5.90 -1.47
C ILE A 85 3.28 5.33 -2.82
N LYS A 86 3.64 5.96 -3.93
CA LYS A 86 3.28 5.48 -5.27
C LYS A 86 3.96 4.17 -5.62
N ALA A 87 5.21 3.98 -5.20
CA ALA A 87 5.96 2.74 -5.38
C ALA A 87 5.40 1.61 -4.49
N ARG A 88 4.96 1.93 -3.27
CA ARG A 88 4.33 0.99 -2.34
C ARG A 88 2.96 0.51 -2.83
N TYR A 89 2.19 1.38 -3.47
CA TYR A 89 0.86 1.09 -4.01
C TYR A 89 0.79 1.46 -5.49
N PRO A 90 1.41 0.69 -6.40
CA PRO A 90 1.36 0.98 -7.83
C PRO A 90 -0.07 0.79 -8.36
N PHE A 91 -0.50 1.63 -9.30
CA PHE A 91 -1.75 1.35 -10.00
C PHE A 91 -1.57 0.11 -10.90
N PRO A 92 -2.58 -0.76 -10.99
CA PRO A 92 -2.55 -1.87 -11.94
C PRO A 92 -2.44 -1.32 -13.38
N ALA A 93 -1.69 -2.04 -14.22
CA ALA A 93 -1.49 -1.71 -15.63
C ALA A 93 -2.76 -1.91 -16.47
#